data_AF-A0A1F4YNB9-F1
#
_entry.id   AF-A0A1F4YNB9-F1
#
_cell.length_a   1.000
_cell.length_b   1.000
_cell.length_c   1.000
_cell.angle_alpha   90.00
_cell.angle_beta   90.00
_cell.angle_gamma   90.00
#
_symmetry.space_group_name_H-M   'P 1'
#
loop_
_entity.id
_entity.type
_entity.pdbx_description
1 polymer ?
#
loop_
_entity_poly.entity_id
_entity_poly.type
_entity_poly.pdbx_seq_one_letter_code
_entity_poly.pdbx_strand_id
1 'polypeptide(L)'
;METVKGFTNIGYNFIMDFHDWLNKKFLKWRGDSIGLEGSKANFARWLGISPQSLDEYLNKNGQIPKHKKTIDKLVNRFGPEVYQVLGIEPPDILSFSHLPPEMRARLEAALSETKSELSLHGISEFDPEAEDVVIRIFSKHGFKYTRTTKS
;
A
#
# COMPACT_ATOMS: atom_id res chain seq x y z
N MET A 1 3.11 24.14 36.14
CA MET A 1 2.60 22.79 35.79
C MET A 1 1.16 23.03 35.35
N GLU A 2 0.73 22.80 34.12
CA GLU A 2 1.10 21.73 33.18
C GLU A 2 1.13 22.27 31.73
N THR A 3 2.17 21.90 30.99
CA THR A 3 2.25 22.06 29.54
C THR A 3 1.62 20.84 28.88
N VAL A 4 0.44 20.98 28.27
CA VAL A 4 -0.11 19.94 27.38
C VAL A 4 0.45 20.15 25.98
N LYS A 5 1.28 19.17 25.58
CA LYS A 5 2.02 19.09 24.32
C LYS A 5 1.08 19.10 23.10
N GLY A 6 1.39 19.98 22.15
CA GLY A 6 1.48 19.62 20.74
C GLY A 6 0.18 19.36 19.98
N PHE A 7 -0.62 20.40 19.77
CA PHE A 7 -1.51 20.48 18.61
C PHE A 7 -0.91 21.44 17.59
N THR A 8 -0.03 20.95 16.72
CA THR A 8 0.28 21.68 15.48
C THR A 8 -0.82 21.39 14.47
N ASN A 9 -1.70 22.36 14.35
CA ASN A 9 -2.64 22.53 13.26
C ASN A 9 -1.84 22.82 11.98
N ILE A 10 -1.76 21.85 11.06
CA ILE A 10 -1.19 22.04 9.72
C ILE A 10 -2.16 21.42 8.71
N GLY A 11 -2.82 22.29 7.93
CA GLY A 11 -3.42 21.97 6.63
C GLY A 11 -4.65 21.06 6.63
N TYR A 12 -5.79 21.62 6.22
CA TYR A 12 -6.99 20.89 5.82
C TYR A 12 -6.68 19.88 4.69
N ASN A 13 -6.29 18.66 5.05
CA ASN A 13 -6.65 17.46 4.34
C ASN A 13 -7.47 16.64 5.33
N PHE A 14 -8.75 16.46 5.03
CA PHE A 14 -9.65 15.64 5.84
C PHE A 14 -9.11 14.20 5.82
N ILE A 15 -8.17 13.87 6.71
CA ILE A 15 -7.70 12.49 6.91
C ILE A 15 -8.92 11.76 7.43
N MET A 16 -9.56 11.02 6.53
CA MET A 16 -10.70 10.19 6.85
C MET A 16 -10.31 9.25 7.98
N ASP A 17 -11.07 9.29 9.07
CA ASP A 17 -10.88 8.38 10.19
C ASP A 17 -10.98 6.91 9.73
N PHE A 18 -10.21 6.01 10.36
CA PHE A 18 -10.15 4.59 9.99
C PHE A 18 -11.53 3.93 9.95
N HIS A 19 -12.42 4.25 10.90
CA HIS A 19 -13.76 3.66 10.94
C HIS A 19 -14.61 4.13 9.77
N ASP A 20 -14.57 5.43 9.46
CA ASP A 20 -15.28 6.00 8.31
C ASP A 20 -14.71 5.45 6.99
N TRP A 21 -13.40 5.27 6.91
CA TRP A 21 -12.71 4.65 5.77
C TRP A 21 -13.13 3.19 5.58
N LEU A 22 -13.10 2.37 6.64
CA LEU A 22 -13.44 0.96 6.54
C LEU A 22 -14.93 0.77 6.21
N ASN A 23 -15.81 1.60 6.77
CA ASN A 23 -17.23 1.60 6.41
C ASN A 23 -17.45 1.89 4.91
N LYS A 24 -16.73 2.87 4.35
CA LYS A 24 -16.78 3.13 2.90
C LYS A 24 -16.27 1.95 2.07
N LYS A 25 -15.17 1.32 2.48
CA LYS A 25 -14.65 0.10 1.81
C LYS A 25 -15.66 -1.04 1.88
N PHE A 26 -16.32 -1.24 3.02
CA PHE A 26 -17.38 -2.24 3.18
C PHE A 26 -18.58 -1.96 2.28
N LEU A 27 -19.07 -0.72 2.23
CA LEU A 27 -20.21 -0.34 1.38
C LEU A 27 -19.89 -0.51 -0.11
N LYS A 28 -18.68 -0.13 -0.54
CA LYS A 28 -18.22 -0.36 -1.92
C LYS A 28 -18.17 -1.86 -2.24
N TRP A 29 -17.48 -2.63 -1.40
CA TRP A 29 -17.38 -4.08 -1.55
C TRP A 29 -18.76 -4.76 -1.58
N ARG A 30 -19.69 -4.29 -0.75
CA ARG A 30 -21.08 -4.78 -0.72
C ARG A 30 -21.86 -4.39 -1.97
N GLY A 31 -21.70 -3.17 -2.48
CA GLY A 31 -22.35 -2.69 -3.71
C GLY A 31 -21.88 -3.43 -4.96
N ASP A 32 -20.60 -3.82 -4.99
CA ASP A 32 -20.02 -4.64 -6.05
C ASP A 32 -20.49 -6.12 -5.97
N SER A 33 -21.12 -6.53 -4.87
CA SER A 33 -21.64 -7.87 -4.61
C SER A 33 -23.17 -7.89 -4.69
N ILE A 34 -23.74 -7.95 -5.92
CA ILE A 34 -25.19 -7.98 -6.13
C ILE A 34 -25.77 -9.31 -5.63
N GLY A 35 -26.48 -9.29 -4.49
CA GLY A 35 -27.18 -10.44 -3.93
C GLY A 35 -26.90 -10.66 -2.43
N LEU A 36 -27.52 -11.67 -1.82
CA LEU A 36 -27.46 -12.04 -0.39
C LEU A 36 -26.03 -12.28 0.18
N GLU A 37 -24.97 -12.11 -0.63
CA GLU A 37 -23.56 -12.34 -0.29
C GLU A 37 -22.89 -11.18 0.45
N GLY A 38 -23.50 -9.99 0.50
CA GLY A 38 -22.96 -8.80 1.14
C GLY A 38 -23.04 -8.76 2.68
N SER A 39 -22.87 -9.90 3.36
CA SER A 39 -22.90 -9.94 4.83
C SER A 39 -21.56 -9.51 5.44
N LYS A 40 -21.59 -8.94 6.65
CA LYS A 40 -20.37 -8.65 7.42
C LYS A 40 -19.51 -9.90 7.63
N ALA A 41 -20.13 -11.07 7.83
CA ALA A 41 -19.41 -12.32 8.00
C ALA A 41 -18.60 -12.71 6.74
N ASN A 42 -19.17 -12.49 5.55
CA ASN A 42 -18.46 -12.73 4.29
C ASN A 42 -17.34 -11.71 4.07
N PHE A 43 -17.57 -10.44 4.44
CA PHE A 43 -16.52 -9.43 4.38
C PHE A 43 -15.36 -9.73 5.34
N ALA A 44 -15.65 -10.15 6.58
CA ALA A 44 -14.65 -10.57 7.54
C ALA A 44 -13.82 -11.75 7.00
N ARG A 45 -14.49 -12.76 6.41
CA ARG A 45 -13.83 -13.90 5.76
C ARG A 45 -12.95 -13.45 4.59
N TRP A 46 -13.44 -12.55 3.74
CA TRP A 46 -12.70 -12.01 2.61
C TRP A 46 -11.43 -11.25 3.06
N LEU A 47 -11.54 -10.46 4.14
CA LEU A 47 -10.41 -9.79 4.80
C LEU A 47 -9.48 -10.74 5.57
N GLY A 48 -9.93 -11.96 5.88
CA GLY A 48 -9.20 -12.91 6.70
C GLY A 48 -9.13 -12.53 8.18
N ILE A 49 -10.09 -11.72 8.68
CA ILE A 49 -10.22 -11.34 10.10
C ILE A 49 -11.45 -12.01 10.73
N SER A 50 -11.54 -12.00 12.06
CA SER A 50 -12.73 -12.54 12.74
C SER A 50 -13.93 -11.58 12.54
N PRO A 51 -15.17 -12.10 12.48
CA PRO A 51 -16.37 -11.26 12.45
C PRO A 51 -16.44 -10.28 13.63
N GLN A 52 -16.02 -10.71 14.81
CA GLN A 52 -15.98 -9.86 16.00
C GLN A 52 -15.03 -8.67 15.82
N SER A 53 -13.81 -8.89 15.32
CA SER A 53 -12.87 -7.80 15.04
C SER A 53 -13.41 -6.85 13.98
N LEU A 54 -14.07 -7.38 12.94
CA LEU A 54 -14.71 -6.53 11.93
C LEU A 54 -15.81 -5.66 12.56
N ASP A 55 -16.66 -6.22 13.43
CA ASP A 55 -17.71 -5.45 14.09
C ASP A 55 -17.14 -4.33 14.97
N GLU A 56 -16.05 -4.59 15.69
CA GLU A 56 -15.33 -3.54 16.43
C GLU A 56 -14.76 -2.47 15.48
N TYR A 57 -14.23 -2.86 14.33
CA TYR A 57 -13.59 -1.92 13.39
C TYR A 57 -14.61 -1.08 12.61
N LEU A 58 -15.82 -1.59 12.38
CA LEU A 58 -16.91 -0.84 11.75
C LEU A 58 -17.63 0.11 12.72
N ASN A 59 -17.53 -0.14 14.03
CA ASN A 59 -18.13 0.73 15.04
C ASN A 59 -17.25 1.98 15.24
N LYS A 60 -17.83 3.18 15.11
CA LYS A 60 -17.12 4.45 15.23
C LYS A 60 -16.45 4.69 16.59
N ASN A 61 -16.97 4.05 17.64
CA ASN A 61 -16.39 4.07 18.99
C ASN A 61 -15.66 2.76 19.33
N GLY A 62 -15.38 1.93 18.32
CA GLY A 62 -14.76 0.63 18.49
C GLY A 62 -13.23 0.70 18.48
N GLN A 63 -12.59 -0.45 18.32
CA GLN A 63 -11.14 -0.54 18.30
C GLN A 63 -10.59 -0.31 16.90
N ILE A 64 -9.33 0.13 16.83
CA ILE A 64 -8.54 0.09 15.60
C ILE A 64 -7.55 -1.10 15.66
N PRO A 65 -7.19 -1.71 14.52
CA PRO A 65 -6.21 -2.78 14.49
C PRO A 65 -4.83 -2.28 14.94
N LYS A 66 -4.30 -2.87 16.03
CA LYS A 66 -2.96 -2.55 16.56
C LYS A 66 -1.92 -3.63 16.25
N HIS A 67 -2.37 -4.85 16.00
CA HIS A 67 -1.48 -5.99 15.76
C HIS A 67 -1.03 -6.04 14.30
N LYS A 68 0.29 -6.12 14.09
CA LYS A 68 0.91 -6.22 12.76
C LYS A 68 0.22 -7.24 11.85
N LYS A 69 -0.05 -8.45 12.35
CA LYS A 69 -0.73 -9.51 11.56
C LYS A 69 -2.09 -9.10 11.00
N THR A 70 -2.85 -8.27 11.72
CA THR A 70 -4.15 -7.78 11.27
C THR A 70 -3.98 -6.64 10.27
N ILE A 71 -3.04 -5.74 10.53
CA ILE A 71 -2.68 -4.64 9.62
C ILE A 71 -2.22 -5.22 8.27
N ASP A 72 -1.33 -6.21 8.28
CA ASP A 72 -0.82 -6.87 7.07
C ASP A 72 -1.97 -7.49 6.23
N LYS A 73 -2.98 -8.07 6.89
CA LYS A 73 -4.18 -8.61 6.20
C LYS A 73 -4.98 -7.51 5.51
N LEU A 74 -5.17 -6.37 6.17
CA LEU A 74 -5.85 -5.22 5.59
C LEU A 74 -5.04 -4.61 4.44
N VAL A 75 -3.73 -4.48 4.61
CA VAL A 75 -2.79 -4.00 3.58
C VAL A 75 -2.80 -4.91 2.35
N ASN A 76 -2.85 -6.23 2.54
CA ASN A 76 -2.95 -7.18 1.43
C ASN A 76 -4.24 -7.02 0.60
N ARG A 77 -5.29 -6.42 1.16
CA ARG A 77 -6.59 -6.23 0.48
C ARG A 77 -6.79 -4.83 -0.07
N PHE A 78 -6.29 -3.81 0.64
CA PHE A 78 -6.54 -2.41 0.32
C PHE A 78 -5.28 -1.65 -0.08
N GLY A 79 -4.09 -2.24 0.10
CA GLY A 79 -2.82 -1.62 -0.22
C GLY A 79 -2.31 -0.69 0.91
N PRO A 80 -1.28 0.13 0.60
CA PRO A 80 -0.57 0.93 1.60
C PRO A 80 -1.38 2.09 2.18
N GLU A 81 -2.56 2.41 1.61
CA GLU A 81 -3.48 3.42 2.17
C GLU A 81 -3.87 3.10 3.63
N VAL A 82 -3.84 1.83 4.02
CA VAL A 82 -4.11 1.35 5.38
C VAL A 82 -3.16 1.99 6.41
N TYR A 83 -1.90 2.21 6.05
CA TYR A 83 -0.92 2.85 6.94
C TYR A 83 -1.27 4.32 7.18
N GLN A 84 -1.70 5.02 6.13
CA GLN A 84 -2.08 6.44 6.20
C GLN A 84 -3.31 6.64 7.10
N VAL A 85 -4.36 5.83 6.92
CA VAL A 85 -5.60 5.95 7.71
C VAL A 85 -5.43 5.49 9.16
N LEU A 86 -4.46 4.62 9.44
CA LEU A 86 -4.10 4.22 10.80
C LEU A 86 -3.08 5.17 11.45
N GLY A 87 -2.56 6.17 10.71
CA GLY A 87 -1.55 7.10 11.21
C GLY A 87 -0.23 6.42 11.60
N ILE A 88 0.08 5.28 10.99
CA ILE A 88 1.31 4.52 11.24
C ILE A 88 2.25 4.66 10.06
N GLU A 89 3.55 4.70 10.35
CA GLU A 89 4.56 4.68 9.31
C GLU A 89 4.49 3.32 8.58
N PRO A 90 4.40 3.29 7.24
CA PRO A 90 4.47 2.04 6.52
C PRO A 90 5.80 1.35 6.87
N PRO A 91 5.82 0.03 7.04
CA PRO A 91 7.07 -0.69 7.05
C PRO A 91 7.78 -0.31 5.75
N ASP A 92 9.10 -0.21 5.81
CA ASP A 92 9.91 0.14 4.68
C ASP A 92 9.86 -1.06 3.69
N ILE A 93 8.76 -1.17 2.92
CA ILE A 93 8.43 -2.31 2.04
C ILE A 93 9.36 -2.34 0.82
N LEU A 94 10.05 -1.23 0.59
CA LEU A 94 11.17 -1.09 -0.34
C LEU A 94 12.49 -0.88 0.42
N SER A 95 12.60 -1.37 1.67
CA SER A 95 13.87 -1.33 2.37
C SER A 95 14.82 -2.33 1.75
N PHE A 96 15.70 -1.80 0.91
CA PHE A 96 16.86 -2.51 0.39
C PHE A 96 17.99 -2.61 1.44
N SER A 97 17.68 -2.43 2.73
CA SER A 97 18.62 -2.46 3.85
C SER A 97 19.35 -3.79 4.03
N HIS A 98 18.79 -4.87 3.47
CA HIS A 98 19.41 -6.20 3.42
C HIS A 98 20.35 -6.40 2.22
N LEU A 99 20.37 -5.48 1.25
CA LEU A 99 21.32 -5.50 0.14
C LEU A 99 22.68 -4.91 0.59
N PRO A 100 23.80 -5.39 0.03
CA PRO A 100 25.07 -4.72 0.17
C PRO A 100 24.97 -3.24 -0.22
N PRO A 101 25.63 -2.30 0.49
CA PRO A 101 25.46 -0.86 0.29
C PRO A 101 25.61 -0.41 -1.18
N GLU A 102 26.55 -1.01 -1.89
CA GLU A 102 26.82 -0.73 -3.31
C GLU A 102 25.67 -1.20 -4.22
N MET A 103 25.13 -2.40 -3.99
CA MET A 103 24.01 -2.94 -4.76
C MET A 103 22.74 -2.12 -4.50
N ARG A 104 22.50 -1.73 -3.24
CA ARG A 104 21.40 -0.83 -2.89
C ARG A 104 21.48 0.48 -3.65
N ALA A 105 22.64 1.16 -3.61
CA ALA A 105 22.82 2.44 -4.28
C ALA A 105 22.57 2.36 -5.80
N ARG A 106 23.03 1.27 -6.45
CA ARG A 106 22.80 1.03 -7.88
C ARG A 106 21.32 0.77 -8.19
N LEU A 107 20.64 -0.01 -7.35
CA LEU A 107 19.22 -0.31 -7.54
C LEU A 107 18.35 0.94 -7.36
N GLU A 108 18.59 1.72 -6.33
CA GLU A 108 17.88 2.98 -6.07
C GLU A 108 18.11 3.99 -7.22
N ALA A 109 19.35 4.10 -7.71
CA ALA A 109 19.66 4.93 -8.87
C ALA A 109 18.93 4.47 -10.13
N ALA A 110 18.89 3.17 -10.41
CA ALA A 110 18.17 2.60 -11.55
C ALA A 110 16.65 2.86 -11.48
N LEU A 111 16.04 2.67 -10.31
CA LEU A 111 14.62 2.93 -10.09
C LEU A 111 14.28 4.42 -10.26
N SER A 112 15.12 5.31 -9.70
CA SER A 112 14.95 6.76 -9.82
C SER A 112 15.06 7.24 -11.27
N GLU A 113 16.07 6.74 -12.01
CA GLU A 113 16.26 7.06 -13.42
C GLU A 113 15.10 6.53 -14.27
N THR A 114 14.63 5.31 -14.00
CA THR A 114 13.46 4.72 -14.70
C THR A 114 12.22 5.58 -14.53
N LYS A 115 11.89 5.97 -13.30
CA LYS A 115 10.74 6.83 -13.03
C LYS A 115 10.85 8.17 -13.75
N SER A 116 12.05 8.74 -13.79
CA SER A 116 12.29 10.03 -14.44
C SER A 116 12.15 9.92 -15.95
N GLU A 117 12.79 8.93 -16.58
CA GLU A 117 12.76 8.70 -18.03
C GLU A 117 11.35 8.39 -18.53
N LEU A 118 10.64 7.45 -17.90
CA LEU A 118 9.26 7.12 -18.30
C LEU A 118 8.34 8.34 -18.16
N SER A 119 8.49 9.12 -17.09
CA SER A 119 7.70 10.34 -16.88
C SER A 119 8.04 11.45 -17.87
N LEU A 120 9.32 11.62 -18.23
CA LEU A 120 9.77 12.64 -19.19
C LEU A 120 9.27 12.34 -20.61
N HIS A 121 9.25 11.06 -20.97
CA HIS A 121 8.82 10.61 -22.30
C HIS A 121 7.32 10.30 -22.37
N GLY A 122 6.58 10.43 -21.26
CA GLY A 122 5.15 10.11 -21.21
C GLY A 122 4.85 8.64 -21.50
N ILE A 123 5.82 7.77 -21.26
CA ILE A 123 5.72 6.33 -21.51
C ILE A 123 5.00 5.68 -20.32
N SER A 124 3.89 5.02 -20.60
CA SER A 124 3.18 4.18 -19.65
C SER A 124 3.96 2.89 -19.40
N GLU A 125 3.89 2.37 -18.17
CA GLU A 125 4.47 1.06 -17.82
C GLU A 125 3.90 -0.11 -18.63
N PHE A 126 2.75 0.09 -19.30
CA PHE A 126 2.11 -0.90 -20.17
C PHE A 126 2.51 -0.76 -21.65
N ASP A 127 3.27 0.27 -22.00
CA ASP A 127 3.69 0.46 -23.38
C ASP A 127 4.79 -0.56 -23.73
N PRO A 128 4.79 -1.13 -24.95
CA PRO A 128 5.83 -2.06 -25.39
C PRO A 128 7.25 -1.50 -25.26
N GLU A 129 7.38 -0.18 -25.41
CA GLU A 129 8.65 0.56 -25.34
C GLU A 129 9.17 0.68 -23.90
N ALA A 130 8.30 0.55 -22.90
CA ALA A 130 8.68 0.67 -21.49
C ALA A 130 9.66 -0.42 -21.08
N GLU A 131 9.47 -1.66 -21.56
CA GLU A 131 10.37 -2.78 -21.25
C GLU A 131 11.79 -2.49 -21.75
N ASP A 132 11.94 -1.98 -22.97
CA ASP A 132 13.25 -1.65 -23.56
C ASP A 132 13.93 -0.49 -22.81
N VAL A 133 13.19 0.55 -22.43
CA VAL A 133 13.71 1.68 -21.64
C VAL A 133 14.21 1.19 -20.28
N VAL A 134 13.41 0.37 -19.59
CA VAL A 134 13.76 -0.20 -18.29
C VAL A 134 14.99 -1.09 -18.40
N ILE A 135 15.04 -2.02 -19.36
CA ILE A 135 16.19 -2.91 -19.56
C ILE A 135 17.47 -2.10 -19.80
N ARG A 136 17.40 -1.04 -20.61
CA ARG A 136 18.53 -0.15 -20.90
C ARG A 136 19.05 0.56 -19.65
N ILE A 137 18.15 1.13 -18.86
CA ILE A 137 18.50 1.84 -17.62
C ILE A 137 19.11 0.87 -16.61
N PHE A 138 18.47 -0.28 -16.40
CA PHE A 138 19.00 -1.30 -15.48
C PHE A 138 20.36 -1.84 -15.92
N SER A 139 20.59 -2.00 -17.23
CA SER A 139 21.90 -2.38 -17.78
C SER A 139 22.97 -1.32 -17.52
N LYS A 140 22.64 -0.02 -17.63
CA LYS A 140 23.55 1.09 -17.29
C LYS A 140 23.98 1.04 -15.82
N HIS A 141 23.12 0.56 -14.93
CA HIS A 141 23.41 0.38 -13.49
C HIS A 141 23.98 -1.00 -13.15
N GLY A 142 24.32 -1.83 -14.15
CA GLY A 142 25.02 -3.11 -13.97
C GLY A 142 24.12 -4.33 -13.76
N PHE A 143 22.81 -4.21 -13.99
CA PHE A 143 21.88 -5.34 -13.93
C PHE A 143 21.70 -6.00 -15.30
N LYS A 144 21.63 -7.33 -15.34
CA LYS A 144 21.40 -8.08 -16.58
C LYS A 144 19.99 -8.67 -16.59
N TYR A 145 19.18 -8.27 -17.55
CA TYR A 145 17.88 -8.91 -17.81
C TYR A 145 18.08 -10.20 -18.61
N THR A 146 17.41 -11.27 -18.20
CA THR A 146 17.37 -12.54 -18.95
C THR A 146 15.95 -13.08 -18.89
N ARG A 147 15.30 -13.23 -20.05
CA ARG A 147 13.99 -13.86 -20.16
C ARG A 147 14.17 -15.37 -20.27
N THR A 148 13.75 -16.12 -19.25
CA THR A 148 13.73 -17.59 -19.32
C THR A 148 12.41 -18.06 -19.92
N THR A 149 12.46 -18.59 -21.13
CA THR A 149 11.35 -19.38 -21.69
C THR A 149 11.41 -20.77 -21.07
N LYS A 150 10.45 -21.13 -20.21
CA LYS A 150 10.20 -22.54 -19.90
C LYS A 150 9.71 -23.21 -21.20
N SER A 151 10.55 -24.05 -21.80
CA SER A 151 10.10 -25.11 -22.71
C SER A 151 9.35 -26.19 -21.94
#